data_AF-A0A7V3HZH0-F1
#
_entry.id   AF-A0A7V3HZH0-F1
#
_cell.length_a   1.000
_cell.length_b   1.000
_cell.length_c   1.000
_cell.angle_alpha   90.00
_cell.angle_beta   90.00
_cell.angle_gamma   90.00
#
_symmetry.space_group_name_H-M   'P 1'
#
loop_
_entity.id
_entity.type
_entity.pdbx_description
1 polymer ?
#
loop_
_entity_poly.entity_id
_entity_poly.type
_entity_poly.pdbx_seq_one_letter_code
_entity_poly.pdbx_strand_id
1 'polypeptide(L)' 'TIIQLCVNSPSVAEIAARLDLPVGVARVLVGDLVLSGYLQVHRTLTALSTRDERHELIGRTLRGLRAL' A
#
# COMPACT_ATOMS: atom_id res chain seq x y z
N THR A 1 -1.67 1.05 -16.95
CA THR A 1 -0.30 1.02 -16.40
C THR A 1 -0.36 1.19 -14.90
N ILE A 2 0.55 0.58 -14.14
CA ILE A 2 0.59 0.54 -12.66
C ILE A 2 0.34 1.90 -11.97
N ILE A 3 0.75 3.01 -12.59
CA ILE A 3 0.48 4.39 -12.12
C ILE A 3 -1.03 4.69 -11.97
N GLN A 4 -1.87 4.19 -12.89
CA GLN A 4 -3.34 4.36 -12.81
C GLN A 4 -3.94 3.58 -11.65
N LEU A 5 -3.33 2.45 -11.26
CA LEU A 5 -3.76 1.70 -10.07
C LEU A 5 -3.43 2.48 -8.79
N CYS A 6 -2.35 3.28 -8.82
CA CYS A 6 -1.88 4.05 -7.67
C CYS A 6 -2.70 5.30 -7.33
N VAL A 7 -3.69 5.69 -8.16
CA VAL A 7 -4.48 6.93 -7.98
C VAL A 7 -5.18 6.99 -6.63
N ASN A 8 -5.69 5.87 -6.13
CA ASN A 8 -6.38 5.79 -4.83
C ASN A 8 -5.45 5.44 -3.67
N SER A 9 -4.13 5.60 -3.84
CA SER A 9 -3.12 5.22 -2.83
C SER A 9 -3.28 3.78 -2.28
N PRO A 10 -3.45 2.75 -3.13
CA PRO A 10 -3.52 1.37 -2.67
C PRO A 10 -2.21 0.93 -2.03
N SER A 11 -2.30 -0.09 -1.16
CA SER A 11 -1.12 -0.75 -0.62
C SER A 11 -0.37 -1.55 -1.68
N VAL A 12 0.91 -1.86 -1.42
CA VAL A 12 1.73 -2.68 -2.33
C VAL A 12 1.14 -4.08 -2.51
N ALA A 13 0.53 -4.66 -1.47
CA ALA A 13 -0.14 -5.96 -1.55
C ALA A 13 -1.36 -5.92 -2.46
N GLU A 14 -2.15 -4.85 -2.39
CA GLU A 14 -3.29 -4.64 -3.27
C GLU A 14 -2.90 -4.42 -4.73
N ILE A 15 -1.77 -3.75 -5.00
CA ILE A 15 -1.21 -3.63 -6.35
C ILE A 15 -0.79 -5.02 -6.85
N ALA A 16 -0.13 -5.81 -6.00
CA ALA A 16 0.30 -7.17 -6.32
C ALA A 16 -0.89 -8.07 -6.69
N ALA A 17 -1.96 -8.04 -5.89
CA ALA A 17 -3.18 -8.80 -6.14
C ALA A 17 -3.89 -8.38 -7.44
N ARG A 18 -3.95 -7.08 -7.75
CA ARG A 18 -4.57 -6.58 -8.99
C ARG A 18 -3.77 -6.89 -10.26
N LEU A 19 -2.45 -7.06 -10.13
CA LEU A 19 -1.55 -7.37 -11.23
C LEU A 19 -1.22 -8.87 -11.34
N ASP A 20 -1.76 -9.71 -10.45
CA ASP A 20 -1.44 -11.13 -10.33
C ASP A 20 0.07 -11.40 -10.20
N LEU A 21 0.75 -10.56 -9.41
CA LEU A 21 2.20 -10.62 -9.19
C LEU A 21 2.52 -11.04 -7.75
N PRO A 22 3.65 -11.74 -7.52
CA PRO A 22 4.18 -11.91 -6.18
C PRO A 22 4.44 -10.54 -5.52
N VAL A 23 4.09 -10.40 -4.24
CA VAL A 23 4.27 -9.14 -3.49
C VAL A 23 5.73 -8.63 -3.47
N GLY A 24 6.70 -9.55 -3.55
CA GLY A 24 8.11 -9.22 -3.72
C GLY A 24 8.39 -8.47 -5.02
N VAL A 25 7.84 -8.96 -6.13
CA VAL A 25 8.00 -8.36 -7.46
C VAL A 25 7.31 -7.00 -7.52
N ALA A 26 6.07 -6.91 -7.04
CA ALA A 26 5.33 -5.65 -6.98
C ALA A 26 6.09 -4.58 -6.17
N ARG A 27 6.73 -4.96 -5.07
CA ARG A 27 7.56 -4.06 -4.25
C ARG A 27 8.79 -3.53 -4.98
N VAL A 28 9.45 -4.34 -5.80
CA VAL A 28 10.58 -3.89 -6.63
C VAL A 28 10.09 -2.87 -7.67
N LEU A 29 9.03 -3.21 -8.41
CA LEU A 29 8.46 -2.32 -9.43
C LEU A 29 7.97 -0.99 -8.86
N VAL A 30 7.27 -1.03 -7.72
CA VAL A 30 6.85 0.19 -7.01
C VAL A 30 8.07 0.98 -6.54
N GLY A 31 9.11 0.31 -6.04
CA GLY A 31 10.38 0.94 -5.66
C GLY A 31 11.03 1.70 -6.83
N ASP A 32 11.11 1.09 -8.00
CA ASP A 32 11.68 1.71 -9.21
C ASP A 32 10.91 2.97 -9.62
N LEU A 33 9.58 2.94 -9.52
CA LEU A 33 8.72 4.08 -9.84
C LEU A 33 8.85 5.21 -8.82
N VAL A 34 9.10 4.88 -7.55
CA VAL A 34 9.37 5.86 -6.50
C VAL A 34 10.73 6.51 -6.70
N LEU A 35 11.76 5.71 -6.99
CA LEU A 35 13.11 6.21 -7.29
C LEU A 35 13.12 7.10 -8.53
N SER A 36 12.29 6.77 -9.52
CA SER A 36 12.12 7.56 -10.75
C SER A 36 11.22 8.78 -10.58
N GLY A 37 10.67 9.02 -9.38
CA GLY A 37 9.85 10.19 -9.06
C GLY A 37 8.40 10.15 -9.55
N TYR A 38 7.92 9.00 -10.07
CA TYR A 38 6.54 8.84 -10.55
C TYR A 38 5.53 8.52 -9.44
N LEU A 39 6.00 7.96 -8.31
CA LEU A 39 5.16 7.58 -7.19
C LEU A 39 5.74 8.10 -5.87
N GLN A 40 4.85 8.40 -4.93
CA GLN A 40 5.23 8.74 -3.56
C GLN A 40 4.57 7.74 -2.60
N VAL A 41 5.38 7.05 -1.80
CA VAL A 41 4.87 6.06 -0.84
C VAL A 41 4.43 6.79 0.43
N HIS A 42 3.13 6.76 0.69
CA HIS A 42 2.57 7.19 1.96
C HIS A 42 2.74 6.05 2.97
N ARG A 43 3.62 6.25 3.96
CA ARG A 43 3.69 5.33 5.10
C ARG A 43 2.48 5.59 5.97
N THR A 44 1.57 4.61 6.05
CA THR A 44 0.38 4.65 6.89
C THR A 44 0.70 4.76 8.39
N LEU A 45 1.90 4.32 8.79
CA LEU A 45 2.43 4.55 10.13
C LEU A 45 3.88 5.01 10.05
N THR A 46 4.16 6.09 10.77
CA THR A 46 5.50 6.59 11.02
C THR A 46 5.83 6.43 12.51
N ALA A 47 7.09 6.64 12.90
CA ALA A 47 7.48 6.64 14.30
C ALA A 47 6.72 7.70 15.12
N LEU A 48 6.19 8.73 14.45
CA LEU A 48 5.39 9.81 15.03
C LEU A 48 3.89 9.51 15.07
N SER A 49 3.44 8.41 14.44
CA SER A 49 2.03 8.07 14.43
C SER A 49 1.53 7.74 15.84
N THR A 50 0.43 8.40 16.19
CA THR A 50 -0.24 8.27 17.47
C THR A 50 -0.79 6.86 17.67
N ARG A 51 -1.06 6.52 18.93
CA ARG A 51 -1.69 5.25 19.29
C ARG A 51 -3.06 5.09 18.62
N ASP A 52 -3.78 6.19 18.39
CA ASP A 52 -5.11 6.19 17.79
C ASP A 52 -5.05 5.84 16.29
N GLU A 53 -4.14 6.46 15.54
CA GLU A 53 -3.89 6.14 14.13
C GLU A 53 -3.49 4.67 13.93
N ARG A 54 -2.73 4.10 14.88
CA ARG A 54 -2.40 2.67 14.89
C ARG A 54 -3.64 1.79 15.09
N HIS A 55 -4.51 2.14 16.04
CA HIS A 55 -5.74 1.39 16.29
C HIS A 55 -6.74 1.52 15.14
N GLU A 56 -6.85 2.69 14.53
CA GLU A 56 -7.71 2.87 13.36
C GLU A 56 -7.22 2.01 12.18
N LEU A 57 -5.90 1.97 11.93
CA LEU A 57 -5.33 1.12 10.89
C LEU A 57 -5.65 -0.36 11.14
N ILE A 58 -5.45 -0.85 12.36
CA ILE A 58 -5.79 -2.23 12.76
C ILE A 58 -7.29 -2.49 12.63
N GLY A 59 -8.14 -1.54 13.04
CA GLY A 59 -9.58 -1.65 12.91
C GLY A 59 -10.07 -1.68 11.46
N ARG A 60 -9.35 -1.03 10.54
CA ARG A 60 -9.65 -1.07 9.10
C ARG A 60 -9.16 -2.36 8.44
N THR A 61 -7.99 -2.88 8.81
CA THR A 61 -7.51 -4.18 8.30
C THR A 61 -8.38 -5.34 8.77
N LEU A 62 -8.79 -5.35 10.04
CA LEU A 62 -9.71 -6.38 10.58
C LEU A 62 -11.07 -6.36 9.88
N ARG A 63 -11.60 -5.17 9.54
CA ARG A 63 -12.84 -5.06 8.75
C ARG A 63 -12.66 -5.57 7.32
N GLY A 64 -11.52 -5.28 6.68
CA GLY A 64 -11.20 -5.80 5.35
C GLY A 64 -11.08 -7.33 5.31
N LEU A 65 -10.43 -7.93 6.32
CA LEU A 65 -10.31 -9.39 6.44
C LEU A 65 -11.63 -10.10 6.76
N ARG A 66 -12.56 -9.44 7.46
CA ARG A 66 -13.90 -9.98 7.76
C ARG A 66 -14.90 -9.82 6.63
N ALA A 67 -14.60 -8.99 5.63
CA ALA A 67 -15.46 -8.75 4.47
C ALA A 67 -15.13 -9.67 3.28
N LEU A 68 -14.14 -10.57 3.45
CA LEU A 68 -13.79 -11.68 2.58
C LEU A 68 -14.33 -12.98 3.17
#